data_AF-Q3BHD1-F1
#
_entry.id   AF-Q3BHD1-F1
#
_cell.length_a   1.000
_cell.length_b   1.000
_cell.length_c   1.000
_cell.angle_alpha   90.00
_cell.angle_beta   90.00
_cell.angle_gamma   90.00
#
_symmetry.space_group_name_H-M   'P 1'
#
loop_
_entity.id
_entity.type
_entity.pdbx_description
1 polymer ?
#
loop_
_entity_poly.entity_id
_entity_poly.type
_entity_poly.pdbx_seq_one_letter_code
_entity_poly.pdbx_strand_id
1 'polypeptide(L)'
;DIGDIIRGKDLYLGYDDEEKIKRQQLEKNLKDIFGKIHDKLLEENRTNGQIEERYEGDEANDFFKLREDWWIANRATIWEAITCKAEQNNKYFRKTACAGKTPNQGRCRCDDNPNTDPPTYFDYVPQYLR
;
A
#
# COMPACT_ATOMS: atom_id res chain seq x y z
N ASP A 1 -3.47 -4.08 6.40
CA ASP A 1 -2.31 -4.15 7.31
C ASP A 1 -0.98 -3.98 6.60
N ILE A 2 -0.58 -4.83 5.65
CA ILE A 2 0.71 -4.66 4.93
C ILE A 2 0.88 -3.23 4.38
N GLY A 3 -0.16 -2.68 3.74
CA GLY A 3 -0.12 -1.30 3.26
C GLY A 3 0.05 -0.24 4.35
N ASP A 4 -0.45 -0.48 5.57
CA ASP A 4 -0.25 0.44 6.68
C ASP A 4 1.16 0.35 7.24
N ILE A 5 1.76 -0.85 7.30
CA ILE A 5 3.16 -1.02 7.69
C ILE A 5 4.06 -0.26 6.72
N ILE A 6 3.91 -0.49 5.40
CA ILE A 6 4.72 0.20 4.38
C ILE A 6 4.55 1.72 4.44
N ARG A 7 3.33 2.21 4.72
CA ARG A 7 3.03 3.64 4.82
C ARG A 7 3.30 4.26 6.20
N GLY A 8 3.79 3.50 7.17
CA GLY A 8 4.00 3.98 8.54
C GLY A 8 2.71 4.37 9.28
N LYS A 9 1.57 3.77 8.91
CA LYS A 9 0.23 3.97 9.51
C LYS A 9 -0.23 2.79 10.39
N ASP A 10 0.62 1.79 10.58
CA ASP A 10 0.32 0.64 11.42
C ASP A 10 0.31 1.06 12.91
N LEU A 11 -0.81 0.81 13.60
CA LEU A 11 -1.03 1.15 15.00
C LEU A 11 -0.49 0.07 15.95
N TYR A 12 -0.04 -1.07 15.41
CA TYR A 12 0.41 -2.19 16.21
C TYR A 12 1.88 -2.02 16.65
N LEU A 13 2.07 -1.78 17.96
CA LEU A 13 3.39 -1.50 18.54
C LEU A 13 4.14 -2.76 19.01
N GLY A 14 3.51 -3.94 19.03
CA GLY A 14 4.05 -5.18 19.59
C GLY A 14 3.44 -5.52 20.96
N TYR A 15 3.19 -6.81 21.21
CA TYR A 15 2.58 -7.27 22.47
C TYR A 15 3.60 -7.37 23.62
N ASP A 16 4.84 -7.74 23.33
CA ASP A 16 5.95 -7.84 24.28
C ASP A 16 7.17 -7.02 23.83
N ASP A 17 8.22 -7.04 24.65
CA ASP A 17 9.43 -6.27 24.40
C ASP A 17 10.23 -6.81 23.20
N GLU A 18 10.20 -8.12 22.96
CA GLU A 18 10.87 -8.72 21.80
C GLU A 18 10.23 -8.26 20.49
N GLU A 19 8.90 -8.25 20.43
CA GLU A 19 8.19 -7.81 19.24
C GLU A 19 8.30 -6.31 19.02
N LYS A 20 8.24 -5.49 20.09
CA LYS A 20 8.51 -4.05 20.00
C LYS A 20 9.87 -3.77 19.37
N ILE A 21 10.91 -4.50 19.77
CA ILE A 21 12.26 -4.38 19.20
C ILE A 21 12.25 -4.74 17.71
N LYS A 22 11.60 -5.85 17.33
CA LYS A 22 11.48 -6.26 15.91
C LYS A 22 10.75 -5.21 15.07
N ARG A 23 9.68 -4.61 15.61
CA ARG A 23 8.90 -3.55 14.96
C ARG A 23 9.72 -2.28 14.78
N GLN A 24 10.48 -1.87 15.79
CA GLN A 24 11.41 -0.74 15.68
C GLN A 24 12.49 -1.00 14.61
N GLN A 25 13.04 -2.22 14.56
CA GLN A 25 14.01 -2.59 13.54
C GLN A 25 13.40 -2.57 12.13
N LEU A 26 12.16 -3.05 11.98
CA LEU A 26 11.42 -3.00 10.72
C LEU A 26 11.21 -1.56 10.26
N GLU A 27 10.70 -0.67 11.12
CA GLU A 27 10.50 0.74 10.77
C GLU A 27 11.80 1.44 10.42
N LYS A 28 12.88 1.17 11.17
CA LYS A 28 14.22 1.69 10.83
C LYS A 28 14.66 1.24 9.44
N ASN A 29 14.52 -0.05 9.13
CA ASN A 29 14.87 -0.57 7.81
C ASN A 29 14.02 0.07 6.69
N LEU A 30 12.72 0.29 6.93
CA LEU A 30 11.86 0.97 5.97
C LEU A 30 12.30 2.43 5.77
N LYS A 31 12.65 3.16 6.84
CA LYS A 31 13.17 4.54 6.71
C LYS A 31 14.47 4.57 5.91
N ASP A 32 15.39 3.65 6.17
CA ASP A 32 16.66 3.55 5.44
C ASP A 32 16.44 3.22 3.94
N ILE A 33 15.47 2.36 3.62
CA ILE A 33 15.11 2.02 2.24
C ILE A 33 14.50 3.22 1.53
N PHE A 34 13.50 3.87 2.16
CA PHE A 34 12.82 5.01 1.54
C PHE A 34 13.73 6.25 1.42
N GLY A 35 14.68 6.45 2.34
CA GLY A 35 15.74 7.45 2.17
C GLY A 35 16.58 7.20 0.91
N LYS A 36 17.04 5.96 0.70
CA LYS A 36 17.77 5.61 -0.54
C LYS A 36 16.94 5.76 -1.81
N ILE A 37 15.63 5.49 -1.75
CA ILE A 37 14.72 5.69 -2.87
C ILE A 37 14.55 7.18 -3.14
N HIS A 38 14.36 7.99 -2.09
CA HIS A 38 14.23 9.45 -2.19
C HIS A 38 15.49 10.06 -2.83
N ASP A 39 16.68 9.74 -2.33
CA ASP A 39 17.95 10.25 -2.86
C ASP A 39 18.11 9.92 -4.34
N LYS A 40 17.88 8.66 -4.73
CA LYS A 40 17.94 8.23 -6.13
C LYS A 40 16.88 8.91 -7.00
N LEU A 41 15.68 9.10 -6.47
CA LEU A 41 14.59 9.76 -7.19
C LEU A 41 14.97 11.19 -7.56
N LEU A 42 15.57 11.93 -6.62
CA LEU A 42 16.06 13.30 -6.83
C LEU A 42 17.28 13.33 -7.77
N GLU A 43 18.19 12.37 -7.66
CA GLU A 43 19.36 12.27 -8.55
C GLU A 43 18.96 12.00 -10.00
N GLU A 44 18.06 11.04 -10.22
CA GLU A 44 17.69 10.55 -11.55
C GLU A 44 16.64 11.42 -12.25
N ASN A 45 15.76 12.10 -11.52
CA ASN A 45 14.61 12.82 -12.07
C ASN A 45 14.65 14.32 -11.80
N ARG A 46 15.72 14.99 -12.25
CA ARG A 46 15.87 16.45 -12.20
C ARG A 46 14.82 17.14 -13.09
N THR A 47 13.61 17.30 -12.56
CA THR A 47 12.41 17.76 -13.26
C THR A 47 12.12 19.21 -12.88
N ASN A 48 13.03 20.14 -13.18
CA ASN A 48 12.86 21.57 -12.90
C ASN A 48 12.36 21.89 -11.46
N GLY A 49 12.68 21.07 -10.46
CA GLY A 49 12.24 21.25 -9.07
C GLY A 49 10.90 20.63 -8.69
N GLN A 50 10.16 19.99 -9.61
CA GLN A 50 8.80 19.48 -9.32
C GLN A 50 8.79 18.30 -8.34
N ILE A 51 9.77 17.40 -8.43
CA ILE A 51 9.87 16.26 -7.52
C ILE A 51 10.39 16.71 -6.16
N GLU A 52 11.37 17.62 -6.15
CA GLU A 52 11.86 18.29 -4.96
C GLU A 52 10.73 18.98 -4.20
N GLU A 53 9.85 19.70 -4.90
CA GLU A 53 8.66 20.36 -4.31
C GLU A 53 7.65 19.33 -3.78
N ARG A 54 7.36 18.27 -4.53
CA ARG A 54 6.41 17.23 -4.11
C ARG A 54 6.84 16.59 -2.78
N TYR A 55 8.10 16.20 -2.69
CA TYR A 55 8.69 15.54 -1.52
C TYR A 55 9.42 16.49 -0.57
N GLU A 56 9.12 17.79 -0.66
CA GLU A 56 9.67 18.75 0.29
C GLU A 56 9.23 18.39 1.71
N GLY A 57 10.22 18.30 2.61
CA GLY A 57 10.05 17.93 4.02
C GLY A 57 9.77 16.45 4.28
N ASP A 58 9.82 15.58 3.25
CA ASP A 58 9.50 14.16 3.42
C ASP A 58 10.55 13.43 4.27
N GLU A 59 11.83 13.79 4.16
CA GLU A 59 12.91 13.29 5.03
C GLU A 59 12.64 13.52 6.53
N ALA A 60 12.09 14.68 6.88
CA ALA A 60 11.75 15.01 8.27
C ALA A 60 10.45 14.34 8.73
N ASN A 61 9.61 13.90 7.80
CA ASN A 61 8.30 13.29 8.02
C ASN A 61 8.30 11.80 7.64
N ASP A 62 9.40 11.09 7.89
CA ASP A 62 9.49 9.64 7.70
C ASP A 62 9.11 9.13 6.28
N PHE A 63 9.26 10.00 5.29
CA PHE A 63 8.93 9.75 3.89
C PHE A 63 7.45 9.42 3.65
N PHE A 64 6.52 9.99 4.43
CA PHE A 64 5.09 9.65 4.34
C PHE A 64 4.52 9.84 2.93
N LYS A 65 4.85 10.93 2.23
CA LYS A 65 4.32 11.18 0.87
C LYS A 65 4.88 10.14 -0.10
N LEU A 66 6.20 9.92 -0.08
CA LEU A 66 6.85 8.94 -0.94
C LEU A 66 6.36 7.51 -0.67
N ARG A 67 6.15 7.15 0.60
CA ARG A 67 5.60 5.83 0.98
C ARG A 67 4.17 5.64 0.48
N GLU A 68 3.34 6.68 0.54
CA GLU A 68 1.97 6.65 -0.01
C GLU A 68 1.97 6.48 -1.53
N ASP A 69 2.74 7.29 -2.24
CA ASP A 69 2.87 7.22 -3.69
C ASP A 69 3.44 5.86 -4.15
N TRP A 70 4.43 5.34 -3.42
CA TRP A 70 5.00 4.02 -3.67
C TRP A 70 3.96 2.91 -3.47
N TRP A 71 3.13 2.98 -2.42
CA TRP A 71 2.06 2.00 -2.22
C TRP A 71 1.03 2.06 -3.35
N ILE A 72 0.61 3.26 -3.75
CA ILE A 72 -0.34 3.46 -4.86
C ILE A 72 0.21 2.83 -6.15
N ALA A 73 1.49 3.05 -6.46
CA ALA A 73 2.13 2.52 -7.66
C ALA A 73 2.28 0.99 -7.66
N ASN A 74 2.44 0.36 -6.49
CA ASN A 74 2.79 -1.06 -6.39
C ASN A 74 1.67 -1.98 -5.85
N ARG A 75 0.57 -1.43 -5.31
CA ARG A 75 -0.49 -2.23 -4.66
C ARG A 75 -1.13 -3.29 -5.57
N ALA A 76 -1.19 -3.04 -6.89
CA ALA A 76 -1.70 -4.02 -7.85
C ALA A 76 -0.81 -5.26 -7.93
N THR A 77 0.49 -5.07 -8.11
CA THR A 77 1.49 -6.14 -8.12
C THR A 77 1.55 -6.88 -6.79
N ILE A 78 1.46 -6.15 -5.67
CA ILE A 78 1.42 -6.75 -4.33
C ILE A 78 0.18 -7.63 -4.17
N TRP A 79 -0.98 -7.19 -4.67
CA TRP A 79 -2.21 -7.98 -4.63
C TRP A 79 -2.13 -9.23 -5.50
N GLU A 80 -1.54 -9.14 -6.70
CA GLU A 80 -1.27 -10.30 -7.55
C GLU A 80 -0.42 -11.34 -6.80
N ALA A 81 0.64 -10.90 -6.12
CA ALA A 81 1.46 -11.79 -5.30
C ALA A 81 0.70 -12.43 -4.13
N ILE A 82 -0.13 -11.66 -3.41
CA ILE A 82 -0.98 -12.16 -2.30
C ILE A 82 -1.96 -13.23 -2.80
N THR A 83 -2.52 -13.02 -3.99
CA THR A 83 -3.54 -13.90 -4.58
C THR A 83 -2.96 -15.06 -5.39
N CYS A 84 -1.64 -15.18 -5.50
CA CYS A 84 -0.98 -16.23 -6.28
C CYS A 84 -1.41 -17.66 -5.90
N LYS A 85 -1.78 -17.91 -4.64
CA LYS A 85 -2.29 -19.21 -4.16
C LYS A 85 -3.80 -19.22 -3.90
N ALA A 86 -4.53 -18.20 -4.33
CA ALA A 86 -5.97 -18.16 -4.17
C ALA A 86 -6.64 -19.19 -5.09
N GLU A 87 -7.38 -20.13 -4.51
CA GLU A 87 -8.15 -21.12 -5.26
C GLU A 87 -9.38 -20.49 -5.92
N GLN A 88 -10.01 -21.21 -6.86
CA GLN A 88 -11.20 -20.72 -7.58
C GLN A 88 -12.37 -20.32 -6.67
N ASN A 89 -12.44 -20.87 -5.45
CA ASN A 89 -13.47 -20.54 -4.46
C ASN A 89 -13.09 -19.37 -3.55
N ASN A 90 -11.84 -18.90 -3.57
CA ASN A 90 -11.33 -17.78 -2.77
C ASN A 90 -11.62 -16.44 -3.45
N LYS A 91 -12.90 -16.20 -3.76
CA LYS A 91 -13.36 -15.01 -4.46
C LYS A 91 -13.59 -13.87 -3.48
N TYR A 92 -12.99 -12.71 -3.74
CA TYR A 92 -13.31 -11.48 -3.03
C TYR A 92 -14.63 -10.90 -3.55
N PHE A 93 -15.71 -11.01 -2.78
CA PHE A 93 -17.02 -10.48 -3.13
C PHE A 93 -17.37 -9.22 -2.33
N ARG A 94 -17.58 -8.10 -3.02
CA ARG A 94 -18.32 -6.95 -2.47
C ARG A 94 -19.78 -7.06 -2.87
N LYS A 95 -20.66 -7.30 -1.88
CA LYS A 95 -22.11 -7.42 -2.09
C LYS A 95 -22.78 -6.16 -2.65
N THR A 96 -22.13 -5.00 -2.51
CA THR A 96 -22.71 -3.68 -2.78
C THR A 96 -21.87 -2.80 -3.71
N ALA A 97 -20.92 -3.38 -4.46
CA ALA A 97 -20.11 -2.62 -5.42
C ALA A 97 -20.93 -2.09 -6.63
N CYS A 98 -22.12 -2.65 -6.86
CA CYS A 98 -23.05 -2.18 -7.89
C CYS A 98 -24.44 -2.10 -7.26
N ALA A 99 -25.14 -0.99 -7.44
CA ALA A 99 -26.49 -0.80 -6.95
C ALA A 99 -27.42 -1.91 -7.49
N GLY A 100 -27.76 -2.90 -6.65
CA GLY A 100 -28.93 -3.74 -6.83
C GLY A 100 -28.69 -5.24 -7.10
N LYS A 101 -29.18 -6.04 -6.14
CA LYS A 101 -29.99 -7.27 -6.30
C LYS A 101 -29.51 -8.49 -7.11
N THR A 102 -28.36 -8.51 -7.77
CA THR A 102 -27.89 -9.72 -8.49
C THR A 102 -26.51 -10.22 -8.05
N PRO A 103 -26.33 -11.53 -7.82
CA PRO A 103 -25.01 -12.13 -7.67
C PRO A 103 -24.20 -11.83 -8.91
N ASN A 104 -22.97 -11.40 -8.68
CA ASN A 104 -22.05 -10.87 -9.68
C ASN A 104 -21.85 -11.95 -10.76
N GLN A 105 -22.41 -11.75 -11.96
CA GLN A 105 -22.05 -12.56 -13.12
C GLN A 105 -20.64 -12.15 -13.55
N GLY A 106 -19.65 -12.82 -12.98
CA GLY A 106 -18.30 -12.89 -13.51
C GLY A 106 -17.36 -11.73 -13.18
N ARG A 107 -17.76 -10.45 -13.22
CA ARG A 107 -16.78 -9.34 -13.15
C ARG A 107 -17.35 -8.06 -12.52
N CYS A 108 -17.05 -7.81 -11.25
CA CYS A 108 -17.28 -6.52 -10.58
C CYS A 108 -16.06 -5.59 -10.68
N ARG A 109 -15.51 -5.46 -11.89
CA ARG A 109 -14.59 -4.41 -12.35
C ARG A 109 -14.92 -4.24 -13.83
N CYS A 110 -15.34 -3.05 -14.23
CA CYS A 110 -15.66 -2.73 -15.63
C CYS A 110 -14.53 -3.23 -16.53
N ASP A 111 -14.86 -4.12 -17.46
CA ASP A 111 -14.16 -4.71 -18.61
C ASP A 111 -12.62 -4.66 -18.84
N ASP A 112 -11.79 -4.17 -17.93
CA ASP A 112 -10.35 -4.06 -18.16
C ASP A 112 -9.60 -5.00 -17.21
N ASN A 113 -9.18 -6.14 -17.78
CA ASN A 113 -8.21 -7.11 -17.29
C ASN A 113 -8.35 -7.61 -15.83
N PRO A 114 -8.55 -8.92 -15.61
CA PRO A 114 -8.38 -9.49 -14.27
C PRO A 114 -6.98 -9.15 -13.76
N ASN A 115 -6.90 -8.49 -12.60
CA ASN A 115 -5.68 -8.07 -11.87
C ASN A 115 -5.13 -6.65 -12.09
N THR A 116 -5.73 -5.75 -12.89
CA THR A 116 -5.14 -4.40 -13.06
C THR A 116 -5.30 -3.50 -11.82
N ASP A 117 -6.32 -3.71 -10.98
CA ASP A 117 -6.46 -3.01 -9.70
C ASP A 117 -7.07 -3.96 -8.63
N PRO A 118 -6.56 -3.99 -7.38
CA PRO A 118 -7.06 -4.85 -6.31
C PRO A 118 -8.55 -4.62 -6.02
N PRO A 119 -9.45 -5.62 -6.02
CA PRO A 119 -10.90 -5.44 -5.80
C PRO A 119 -11.30 -4.90 -4.42
N THR A 120 -10.32 -4.66 -3.55
CA THR A 120 -10.45 -4.09 -2.22
C THR A 120 -9.89 -2.66 -2.15
N TYR A 121 -10.48 -1.86 -1.26
CA TYR A 121 -9.99 -0.55 -0.81
C TYR A 121 -9.78 -0.55 0.70
N PHE A 122 -9.69 -1.72 1.34
CA PHE A 122 -9.43 -1.80 2.78
C PHE A 122 -8.09 -1.16 3.14
N ASP A 123 -7.13 -1.11 2.22
CA ASP A 123 -5.91 -0.33 2.38
C ASP A 123 -6.15 1.19 2.40
N TYR A 124 -7.34 1.70 2.13
CA TYR A 124 -7.71 3.11 2.34
C TYR A 124 -8.73 3.31 3.46
N VAL A 125 -9.08 2.25 4.20
CA VAL A 125 -9.90 2.34 5.41
C VAL A 125 -8.96 2.46 6.62
N PRO A 126 -9.18 3.43 7.54
CA PRO A 126 -8.39 3.56 8.77
C PRO A 126 -8.32 2.24 9.52
N GLN A 127 -7.13 1.84 9.99
CA GLN A 127 -6.91 0.51 10.58
C GLN A 127 -7.90 0.13 11.67
N TYR A 128 -8.25 1.08 12.53
CA TYR A 128 -9.19 0.88 13.63
C TYR A 128 -10.60 0.45 13.17
N LEU A 129 -10.99 0.81 11.96
CA LEU A 129 -12.31 0.54 11.39
C LEU A 129 -12.34 -0.70 10.47
N ARG A 130 -11.20 -1.37 10.28
CA ARG A 130 -11.08 -2.52 9.36
C ARG A 130 -11.60 -3.82 9.92
#